data_AF-B5JPW8-F1
#
_entry.id   AF-B5JPW8-F1
#
_cell.length_a   1.000
_cell.length_b   1.000
_cell.length_c   1.000
_cell.angle_alpha   90.00
_cell.angle_beta   90.00
_cell.angle_gamma   90.00
#
_symmetry.space_group_name_H-M   'P 1'
#
loop_
_entity.id
_entity.type
_entity.pdbx_description
1 polymer ?
#
loop_
_entity_poly.entity_id
_entity_poly.type
_entity_poly.pdbx_seq_one_letter_code
_entity_poly.pdbx_strand_id
1 'polypeptide(L)'
;MSELEKREQARKVRFLMKFRCTLCIQLALTTFLFSGCSVKKLAMNQLGDALSGGGDVFSSDDDPELVGDALPFSLKLMESVLSETPEHEGLLTSLASGFTQYAYGWVQLDADEIEDDDYDRSVELRERAIKLYKRANRYGMRGLEAKYPGFGDEFRSNENAALQRLKAEDVELLYWTALAWGGAISLSLDDMDLVGDLAYVEAMMLRALELDPDWEMGSIQSFFITYEMSRMNGEGDPVENATRFYRRALDLSKGKLASIYVSYAESVAVDQQDKELFLATLNKAIEIDVDENPSLRLNNLLYQRRAKWLLTRLDWLFL
;
A
#
# COMPACT_ATOMS: atom_id res chain seq x y z
N MET A 1 36.20 52.12 53.38
CA MET A 1 35.64 50.75 53.39
C MET A 1 36.43 49.89 54.35
N SER A 2 35.78 49.37 55.39
CA SER A 2 36.42 48.54 56.42
C SER A 2 36.78 47.14 55.89
N GLU A 3 37.76 46.48 56.50
CA GLU A 3 38.14 45.08 56.21
C GLU A 3 36.94 44.11 56.21
N LEU A 4 35.91 44.41 57.01
CA LEU A 4 34.66 43.65 57.10
C LEU A 4 33.81 43.77 55.83
N GLU A 5 33.70 44.96 55.24
CA GLU A 5 32.92 45.17 54.00
C GLU A 5 33.52 44.43 52.81
N LYS A 6 34.87 44.41 52.70
CA LYS A 6 35.57 43.66 51.65
C LYS A 6 35.32 42.14 51.75
N ARG A 7 35.28 41.60 52.98
CA ARG A 7 35.01 40.17 53.21
C ARG A 7 33.57 39.80 52.90
N GLU A 8 32.61 40.67 53.20
CA GLU A 8 31.19 40.44 52.89
C GLU A 8 30.92 40.50 51.38
N GLN A 9 31.53 41.46 50.69
CA GLN A 9 31.42 41.59 49.23
C GLN A 9 32.04 40.39 48.51
N ALA A 10 33.20 39.90 48.98
CA ALA A 10 33.83 38.68 48.46
C ALA A 10 33.00 37.39 48.71
N ARG A 11 32.20 37.34 49.81
CA ARG A 11 31.26 36.23 50.05
C ARG A 11 30.04 36.30 49.13
N LYS A 12 29.47 37.50 48.92
CA LYS A 12 28.34 37.70 47.99
C LYS A 12 28.71 37.33 46.55
N VAL A 13 29.89 37.73 46.08
CA VAL A 13 30.39 37.35 44.74
C VAL A 13 30.60 35.84 44.61
N ARG A 14 31.21 35.19 45.61
CA ARG A 14 31.36 33.72 45.61
C ARG A 14 30.03 32.97 45.66
N PHE A 15 29.05 33.48 46.40
CA PHE A 15 27.70 32.90 46.49
C PHE A 15 26.95 33.04 45.15
N LEU A 16 26.96 34.24 44.55
CA LEU A 16 26.36 34.50 43.24
C LEU A 16 27.01 33.67 42.12
N MET A 17 28.33 33.48 42.16
CA MET A 17 29.05 32.67 41.18
C MET A 17 28.75 31.17 41.33
N LYS A 18 28.66 30.66 42.56
CA LYS A 18 28.20 29.28 42.82
C LYS A 18 26.75 29.08 42.39
N PHE A 19 25.84 30.00 42.71
CA PHE A 19 24.42 29.92 42.33
C PHE A 19 24.23 29.92 40.81
N ARG A 20 25.00 30.74 40.07
CA ARG A 20 24.99 30.76 38.60
C ARG A 20 25.56 29.48 37.98
N CYS A 21 26.63 28.91 38.54
CA CYS A 21 27.15 27.62 38.09
C CYS A 21 26.17 26.47 38.34
N THR A 22 25.54 26.40 39.52
CA THR A 22 24.57 25.34 39.83
C THR A 22 23.32 25.44 38.94
N LEU A 23 22.84 26.66 38.66
CA LEU A 23 21.71 26.90 37.76
C LEU A 23 22.05 26.52 36.31
N CYS A 24 23.25 26.84 35.82
CA CYS A 24 23.70 26.43 34.47
C CYS A 24 23.88 24.91 34.35
N ILE A 25 24.37 24.23 35.40
CA ILE A 25 24.50 22.77 35.43
C ILE A 25 23.10 22.11 35.47
N GLN A 26 22.16 22.64 36.27
CA GLN A 26 20.78 22.17 36.28
C GLN A 26 20.06 22.39 34.95
N LEU A 27 20.31 23.52 34.27
CA LEU A 27 19.74 23.82 32.94
C LEU A 27 20.37 22.95 31.82
N ALA A 28 21.65 22.61 31.93
CA ALA A 28 22.34 21.71 31.01
C ALA A 28 21.97 20.22 31.22
N LEU A 29 21.63 19.84 32.45
CA LEU A 29 21.18 18.49 32.78
C LEU A 29 19.72 18.25 32.35
N THR A 30 18.86 19.28 32.40
CA THR A 30 17.49 19.20 31.88
C THR A 30 17.43 19.22 30.35
N THR A 31 18.32 19.92 29.65
CA THR A 31 18.38 19.85 28.17
C THR A 31 18.84 18.48 27.67
N PHE A 32 19.74 17.79 28.37
CA PHE A 32 20.17 16.43 28.01
C PHE A 32 19.07 15.36 28.11
N LEU A 33 18.09 15.55 29.01
CA LEU A 33 16.99 14.59 29.18
C LEU A 33 15.94 14.67 28.05
N PHE A 34 15.83 15.80 27.34
CA PHE A 34 14.92 15.94 26.20
C PHE A 34 15.55 15.54 24.85
N SER A 35 16.88 15.42 24.76
CA SER A 35 17.58 15.04 23.51
C SER A 35 17.51 13.54 23.21
N GLY A 36 17.32 12.68 24.22
CA GLY A 36 17.30 11.22 24.05
C GLY A 36 16.15 10.70 23.17
N CYS A 37 14.95 11.28 23.31
CA CYS A 37 13.80 10.92 22.46
C CYS A 37 13.97 11.40 21.02
N SER A 38 14.62 12.56 20.82
CA SER A 38 14.84 13.13 19.48
C SER A 38 15.90 12.35 18.69
N VAL A 39 16.99 11.91 19.33
CA VAL A 39 18.03 11.09 18.68
C VAL A 39 17.50 9.68 18.37
N LYS A 40 16.73 9.07 19.27
CA LYS A 40 16.07 7.78 19.00
C LYS A 40 15.08 7.90 17.83
N LYS A 41 14.21 8.93 17.83
CA LYS A 41 13.24 9.16 16.74
C LYS A 41 13.96 9.39 15.40
N LEU A 42 15.04 10.17 15.37
CA LEU A 42 15.84 10.39 14.16
C LEU A 42 16.50 9.10 13.65
N ALA A 43 17.10 8.30 14.53
CA ALA A 43 17.72 7.03 14.16
C ALA A 43 16.69 5.99 13.66
N MET A 44 15.52 5.94 14.29
CA MET A 44 14.42 5.08 13.85
C MET A 44 13.81 5.57 12.54
N ASN A 45 13.77 6.87 12.28
CA ASN A 45 13.38 7.40 10.98
C ASN A 45 14.39 7.04 9.89
N GLN A 46 15.69 7.14 10.14
CA GLN A 46 16.70 6.70 9.16
C GLN A 46 16.62 5.19 8.88
N LEU A 47 16.34 4.37 9.90
CA LEU A 47 16.07 2.95 9.71
C LEU A 47 14.77 2.72 8.94
N GLY A 48 13.74 3.52 9.22
CA GLY A 48 12.49 3.52 8.48
C GLY A 48 12.70 3.82 7.01
N ASP A 49 13.38 4.92 6.69
CA ASP A 49 13.77 5.31 5.32
C ASP A 49 14.55 4.20 4.62
N ALA A 50 15.50 3.55 5.30
CA ALA A 50 16.29 2.45 4.73
C ALA A 50 15.45 1.18 4.46
N LEU A 51 14.46 0.89 5.30
CA LEU A 51 13.55 -0.25 5.11
C LEU A 51 12.46 0.05 4.07
N SER A 52 11.99 1.30 3.99
CA SER A 52 10.95 1.72 3.05
C SER A 52 11.47 2.09 1.67
N GLY A 53 12.74 2.49 1.55
CA GLY A 53 13.40 2.90 0.30
C GLY A 53 13.74 1.72 -0.61
N GLY A 54 12.80 0.78 -0.78
CA GLY A 54 12.98 -0.55 -1.35
C GLY A 54 13.97 -0.66 -2.52
N GLY A 55 14.82 -1.67 -2.45
CA GLY A 55 15.58 -2.16 -3.60
C GLY A 55 14.75 -3.11 -4.47
N ASP A 56 15.28 -3.44 -5.64
CA ASP A 56 14.70 -4.39 -6.60
C ASP A 56 14.85 -5.86 -6.17
N VAL A 57 15.43 -6.15 -5.00
CA VAL A 57 15.74 -7.51 -4.53
C VAL A 57 14.52 -8.43 -4.52
N PHE A 58 13.37 -7.97 -4.03
CA PHE A 58 12.16 -8.79 -4.04
C PHE A 58 11.48 -8.82 -5.41
N SER A 59 11.31 -7.66 -6.05
CA SER A 59 10.55 -7.57 -7.31
C SER A 59 11.26 -8.24 -8.48
N SER A 60 12.59 -8.32 -8.43
CA SER A 60 13.43 -9.02 -9.40
C SER A 60 13.79 -10.45 -9.01
N ASP A 61 13.26 -10.98 -7.91
CA ASP A 61 13.47 -12.40 -7.60
C ASP A 61 12.72 -13.30 -8.60
N ASP A 62 13.32 -14.44 -8.95
CA ASP A 62 12.74 -15.46 -9.83
C ASP A 62 12.08 -16.61 -9.07
N ASP A 63 12.15 -16.60 -7.73
CA ASP A 63 11.55 -17.58 -6.82
C ASP A 63 10.42 -16.94 -5.98
N PRO A 64 9.15 -17.01 -6.46
CA PRO A 64 8.00 -16.51 -5.70
C PRO A 64 7.78 -17.22 -4.36
N GLU A 65 8.24 -18.46 -4.19
CA GLU A 65 8.09 -19.20 -2.93
C GLU A 65 9.03 -18.64 -1.87
N LEU A 66 10.30 -18.44 -2.23
CA LEU A 66 11.30 -17.81 -1.35
C LEU A 66 10.86 -16.41 -0.92
N VAL A 67 10.35 -15.60 -1.84
CA VAL A 67 9.82 -14.27 -1.52
C VAL A 67 8.62 -14.38 -0.57
N GLY A 68 7.69 -15.30 -0.84
CA GLY A 68 6.53 -15.56 0.01
C GLY A 68 6.88 -15.91 1.44
N ASP A 69 7.92 -16.72 1.63
CA ASP A 69 8.43 -17.12 2.94
C ASP A 69 9.16 -15.98 3.67
N ALA A 70 9.81 -15.08 2.93
CA ALA A 70 10.56 -13.95 3.49
C ALA A 70 9.67 -12.75 3.88
N LEU A 71 8.63 -12.46 3.11
CA LEU A 71 7.79 -11.28 3.27
C LEU A 71 7.17 -11.13 4.67
N PRO A 72 6.62 -12.18 5.32
CA PRO A 72 6.06 -12.06 6.67
C PRO A 72 7.04 -11.50 7.70
N PHE A 73 8.31 -11.90 7.65
CA PHE A 73 9.35 -11.37 8.53
C PHE A 73 9.64 -9.92 8.21
N SER A 74 9.81 -9.57 6.93
CA SER A 74 10.08 -8.20 6.49
C SER A 74 8.95 -7.24 6.92
N LEU A 75 7.69 -7.63 6.69
CA LEU A 75 6.52 -6.86 7.12
C LEU A 75 6.49 -6.68 8.64
N LYS A 76 6.78 -7.74 9.41
CA LYS A 76 6.82 -7.67 10.88
C LYS A 76 7.97 -6.80 11.40
N LEU A 77 9.12 -6.83 10.73
CA LEU A 77 10.24 -5.95 11.06
C LEU A 77 9.85 -4.49 10.84
N MET A 78 9.24 -4.16 9.69
CA MET A 78 8.74 -2.81 9.41
C MET A 78 7.68 -2.37 10.43
N GLU A 79 6.72 -3.23 10.80
CA GLU A 79 5.75 -2.93 11.86
C GLU A 79 6.44 -2.64 13.20
N SER A 80 7.49 -3.39 13.53
CA SER A 80 8.26 -3.19 14.76
C SER A 80 8.97 -1.84 14.77
N VAL A 81 9.58 -1.42 13.66
CA VAL A 81 10.23 -0.10 13.56
C VAL A 81 9.18 1.01 13.58
N LEU A 82 8.07 0.85 12.84
CA LEU A 82 6.97 1.81 12.82
C LEU A 82 6.37 2.03 14.22
N SER A 83 6.38 1.01 15.09
CA SER A 83 5.89 1.17 16.47
C SER A 83 6.68 2.21 17.28
N GLU A 84 7.94 2.45 16.91
CA GLU A 84 8.81 3.47 17.50
C GLU A 84 8.72 4.82 16.76
N THR A 85 8.25 4.81 15.50
CA THR A 85 8.06 6.00 14.64
C THR A 85 6.68 6.03 14.00
N PRO A 86 5.59 6.24 14.76
CA PRO A 86 4.23 5.94 14.30
C PRO A 86 3.70 6.75 13.11
N GLU A 87 4.35 7.86 12.80
CA GLU A 87 4.00 8.84 11.74
C GLU A 87 4.96 8.75 10.55
N HIS A 88 5.82 7.73 10.47
CA HIS A 88 6.78 7.61 9.39
C HIS A 88 6.10 7.28 8.06
N GLU A 89 5.97 8.27 7.19
CA GLU A 89 5.27 8.16 5.90
C GLU A 89 5.80 7.01 5.04
N GLY A 90 7.11 6.90 4.85
CA GLY A 90 7.73 5.81 4.08
C GLY A 90 7.32 4.41 4.55
N LEU A 91 7.50 4.10 5.84
CA LEU A 91 7.07 2.82 6.43
C LEU A 91 5.55 2.61 6.33
N LEU A 92 4.73 3.64 6.49
CA LEU A 92 3.27 3.54 6.35
C LEU A 92 2.87 3.16 4.92
N THR A 93 3.47 3.79 3.92
CA THR A 93 3.29 3.46 2.50
C THR A 93 3.79 2.04 2.20
N SER A 94 5.00 1.66 2.62
CA SER A 94 5.56 0.32 2.39
C SER A 94 4.76 -0.79 3.08
N LEU A 95 4.19 -0.53 4.27
CA LEU A 95 3.32 -1.49 4.93
C LEU A 95 1.95 -1.58 4.26
N ALA A 96 1.41 -0.47 3.75
CA ALA A 96 0.17 -0.49 2.97
C ALA A 96 0.36 -1.31 1.68
N SER A 97 1.41 -1.04 0.90
CA SER A 97 1.70 -1.76 -0.33
C SER A 97 2.08 -3.22 -0.07
N GLY A 98 2.98 -3.47 0.88
CA GLY A 98 3.51 -4.81 1.18
C GLY A 98 2.45 -5.76 1.73
N PHE A 99 1.58 -5.31 2.66
CA PHE A 99 0.47 -6.16 3.12
C PHE A 99 -0.58 -6.41 2.03
N THR A 100 -0.82 -5.44 1.14
CA THR A 100 -1.75 -5.62 0.01
C THR A 100 -1.23 -6.67 -0.97
N GLN A 101 0.03 -6.53 -1.38
CA GLN A 101 0.68 -7.49 -2.28
C GLN A 101 0.79 -8.88 -1.66
N TYR A 102 1.15 -8.97 -0.37
CA TYR A 102 1.22 -10.25 0.33
C TYR A 102 -0.16 -10.93 0.43
N ALA A 103 -1.20 -10.16 0.75
CA ALA A 103 -2.57 -10.66 0.83
C ALA A 103 -3.05 -11.21 -0.52
N TYR A 104 -2.73 -10.54 -1.63
CA TYR A 104 -3.06 -11.04 -2.95
C TYR A 104 -2.24 -12.28 -3.32
N GLY A 105 -0.91 -12.12 -3.42
CA GLY A 105 -0.02 -13.09 -4.06
C GLY A 105 0.16 -14.43 -3.34
N TRP A 106 -0.01 -14.47 -2.01
CA TRP A 106 0.27 -15.66 -1.19
C TRP A 106 -0.83 -15.99 -0.17
N VAL A 107 -2.00 -15.35 -0.27
CA VAL A 107 -3.14 -15.70 0.58
C VAL A 107 -4.42 -15.84 -0.24
N GLN A 108 -4.78 -14.81 -1.01
CA GLN A 108 -5.97 -14.84 -1.85
C GLN A 108 -5.82 -15.81 -3.02
N LEU A 109 -4.69 -15.76 -3.75
CA LEU A 109 -4.45 -16.70 -4.86
C LEU A 109 -4.48 -18.16 -4.37
N ASP A 110 -3.82 -18.45 -3.25
CA ASP A 110 -3.84 -19.80 -2.65
C ASP A 110 -5.26 -20.21 -2.21
N ALA A 111 -6.09 -19.26 -1.74
CA ALA A 111 -7.47 -19.53 -1.39
C ALA A 111 -8.30 -19.94 -2.61
N ASP A 112 -8.12 -19.26 -3.74
CA ASP A 112 -8.84 -19.57 -4.97
C ASP A 112 -8.37 -20.90 -5.57
N GLU A 113 -7.07 -21.19 -5.52
CA GLU A 113 -6.50 -22.42 -6.06
C GLU A 113 -6.92 -23.67 -5.29
N ILE A 114 -7.03 -23.60 -3.96
CA ILE A 114 -7.39 -24.75 -3.12
C ILE A 114 -8.90 -25.01 -3.01
N GLU A 115 -9.75 -24.10 -3.49
CA GLU A 115 -11.20 -24.14 -3.23
C GLU A 115 -11.87 -25.46 -3.64
N ASP A 116 -11.47 -26.04 -4.78
CA ASP A 116 -12.03 -27.30 -5.27
C ASP A 116 -11.57 -28.53 -4.46
N ASP A 117 -10.40 -28.44 -3.83
CA ASP A 117 -9.77 -29.52 -3.07
C ASP A 117 -10.14 -29.46 -1.58
N ASP A 118 -10.18 -28.26 -1.00
CA ASP A 118 -10.46 -27.98 0.41
C ASP A 118 -11.17 -26.61 0.57
N TYR A 119 -12.49 -26.65 0.46
CA TYR A 119 -13.35 -25.47 0.59
C TYR A 119 -13.23 -24.78 1.97
N ASP A 120 -13.19 -25.55 3.05
CA ASP A 120 -13.10 -24.99 4.41
C ASP A 120 -11.79 -24.22 4.57
N ARG A 121 -10.68 -24.77 4.05
CA ARG A 121 -9.40 -24.09 4.04
C ARG A 121 -9.38 -22.84 3.16
N SER A 122 -10.04 -22.88 2.00
CA SER A 122 -10.21 -21.70 1.13
C SER A 122 -10.92 -20.56 1.87
N VAL A 123 -12.00 -20.86 2.60
CA VAL A 123 -12.72 -19.86 3.41
C VAL A 123 -11.83 -19.24 4.48
N GLU A 124 -11.05 -20.05 5.21
CA GLU A 124 -10.08 -19.54 6.20
C GLU A 124 -9.04 -18.59 5.58
N LEU A 125 -8.54 -18.93 4.39
CA LEU A 125 -7.57 -18.11 3.67
C LEU A 125 -8.20 -16.80 3.17
N ARG A 126 -9.44 -16.82 2.67
CA ARG A 126 -10.19 -15.61 2.29
C ARG A 126 -10.37 -14.68 3.48
N GLU A 127 -10.78 -15.20 4.64
CA GLU A 127 -10.86 -14.40 5.86
C GLU A 127 -9.51 -13.81 6.26
N ARG A 128 -8.43 -14.59 6.12
CA ARG A 128 -7.07 -14.11 6.41
C ARG A 128 -6.68 -12.99 5.45
N ALA A 129 -6.95 -13.10 4.16
CA ALA A 129 -6.69 -12.07 3.16
C ALA A 129 -7.47 -10.78 3.48
N ILE A 130 -8.76 -10.87 3.80
CA ILE A 130 -9.57 -9.71 4.25
C ILE A 130 -8.93 -9.00 5.44
N LYS A 131 -8.48 -9.75 6.45
CA LYS A 131 -7.83 -9.18 7.65
C LYS A 131 -6.51 -8.48 7.30
N LEU A 132 -5.76 -8.98 6.31
CA LEU A 132 -4.52 -8.38 5.82
C LEU A 132 -4.77 -7.12 4.98
N TYR A 133 -5.74 -7.14 4.06
CA TYR A 133 -6.17 -5.97 3.31
C TYR A 133 -6.67 -4.85 4.22
N LYS A 134 -7.54 -5.16 5.20
CA LYS A 134 -7.98 -4.18 6.22
C LYS A 134 -6.79 -3.64 7.03
N ARG A 135 -5.75 -4.44 7.26
CA ARG A 135 -4.52 -3.98 7.93
C ARG A 135 -3.72 -3.02 7.03
N ALA A 136 -3.53 -3.36 5.76
CA ALA A 136 -2.89 -2.51 4.76
C ALA A 136 -3.59 -1.15 4.64
N ASN A 137 -4.92 -1.15 4.47
CA ASN A 137 -5.72 0.07 4.39
C ASN A 137 -5.56 0.95 5.65
N ARG A 138 -5.51 0.36 6.86
CA ARG A 138 -5.24 1.12 8.09
C ARG A 138 -3.86 1.78 8.09
N TYR A 139 -2.82 1.15 7.55
CA TYR A 139 -1.52 1.80 7.40
C TYR A 139 -1.57 2.93 6.39
N GLY A 140 -2.26 2.71 5.27
CA GLY A 140 -2.50 3.73 4.25
C GLY A 140 -3.22 4.98 4.79
N MET A 141 -4.36 4.79 5.46
CA MET A 141 -5.12 5.86 6.11
C MET A 141 -4.31 6.58 7.20
N ARG A 142 -3.48 5.85 7.95
CA ARG A 142 -2.55 6.47 8.91
C ARG A 142 -1.47 7.31 8.23
N GLY A 143 -0.99 6.89 7.06
CA GLY A 143 -0.07 7.69 6.24
C GLY A 143 -0.71 9.01 5.81
N LEU A 144 -1.96 8.94 5.31
CA LEU A 144 -2.73 10.12 4.91
C LEU A 144 -2.98 11.05 6.10
N GLU A 145 -3.32 10.50 7.27
CA GLU A 145 -3.52 11.27 8.50
C GLU A 145 -2.22 11.92 9.02
N ALA A 146 -1.08 11.22 8.94
CA ALA A 146 0.21 11.76 9.37
C ALA A 146 0.65 12.95 8.50
N LYS A 147 0.44 12.84 7.18
CA LYS A 147 0.78 13.89 6.21
C LYS A 147 -0.23 15.04 6.20
N TYR A 148 -1.50 14.71 6.37
CA TYR A 148 -2.64 15.62 6.34
C TYR A 148 -3.48 15.43 7.61
N PRO A 149 -3.14 16.10 8.74
CA PRO A 149 -3.92 15.99 9.96
C PRO A 149 -5.42 16.29 9.72
N GLY A 150 -6.29 15.46 10.30
CA GLY A 150 -7.73 15.48 10.12
C GLY A 150 -8.24 14.87 8.82
N PHE A 151 -7.38 14.22 8.01
CA PHE A 151 -7.77 13.64 6.72
C PHE A 151 -8.88 12.62 6.89
N GLY A 152 -8.79 11.70 7.87
CA GLY A 152 -9.80 10.65 8.03
C GLY A 152 -11.21 11.19 8.29
N ASP A 153 -11.32 12.18 9.18
CA ASP A 153 -12.59 12.81 9.53
C ASP A 153 -13.15 13.67 8.39
N GLU A 154 -12.27 14.43 7.72
CA GLU A 154 -12.66 15.23 6.55
C GLU A 154 -13.07 14.33 5.38
N PHE A 155 -12.38 13.23 5.13
CA PHE A 155 -12.69 12.29 4.07
C PHE A 155 -14.08 11.65 4.24
N ARG A 156 -14.44 11.30 5.49
CA ARG A 156 -15.77 10.73 5.79
C ARG A 156 -16.90 11.77 5.70
N SER A 157 -16.63 13.04 6.00
CA SER A 157 -17.66 14.09 6.04
C SER A 157 -17.77 14.92 4.75
N ASN A 158 -16.66 15.10 4.04
CA ASN A 158 -16.52 15.83 2.78
C ASN A 158 -15.31 15.29 2.00
N GLU A 159 -15.50 14.09 1.44
CA GLU A 159 -14.53 13.36 0.61
C GLU A 159 -13.78 14.25 -0.39
N ASN A 160 -14.49 15.05 -1.18
CA ASN A 160 -13.89 15.89 -2.21
C ASN A 160 -12.93 16.92 -1.59
N ALA A 161 -13.30 17.57 -0.49
CA ALA A 161 -12.42 18.52 0.18
C ALA A 161 -11.13 17.85 0.70
N ALA A 162 -11.24 16.66 1.28
CA ALA A 162 -10.07 15.90 1.74
C ALA A 162 -9.13 15.53 0.57
N LEU A 163 -9.69 14.98 -0.51
CA LEU A 163 -8.92 14.52 -1.68
C LEU A 163 -8.24 15.68 -2.43
N GLN A 164 -8.84 16.86 -2.47
CA GLN A 164 -8.24 18.04 -3.12
C GLN A 164 -6.96 18.56 -2.42
N ARG A 165 -6.72 18.15 -1.16
CA ARG A 165 -5.47 18.47 -0.45
C ARG A 165 -4.27 17.68 -0.97
N LEU A 166 -4.52 16.53 -1.58
CA LEU A 166 -3.51 15.59 -2.06
C LEU A 166 -2.82 16.11 -3.33
N LYS A 167 -1.57 15.70 -3.52
CA LYS A 167 -0.65 16.10 -4.59
C LYS A 167 -0.08 14.86 -5.28
N ALA A 168 0.61 15.06 -6.40
CA ALA A 168 1.20 13.96 -7.19
C ALA A 168 2.14 13.05 -6.37
N GLU A 169 2.85 13.58 -5.38
CA GLU A 169 3.69 12.81 -4.46
C GLU A 169 2.91 11.84 -3.53
N ASP A 170 1.59 11.99 -3.42
CA ASP A 170 0.73 11.14 -2.58
C ASP A 170 0.15 9.94 -3.35
N VAL A 171 0.35 9.90 -4.68
CA VAL A 171 -0.33 8.93 -5.56
C VAL A 171 -0.07 7.49 -5.14
N GLU A 172 1.17 7.14 -4.77
CA GLU A 172 1.51 5.80 -4.31
C GLU A 172 0.74 5.41 -3.05
N LEU A 173 0.78 6.26 -2.02
CA LEU A 173 0.08 6.03 -0.77
C LEU A 173 -1.43 5.93 -1.00
N LEU A 174 -1.98 6.84 -1.82
CA LEU A 174 -3.40 6.88 -2.16
C LEU A 174 -3.83 5.60 -2.89
N TYR A 175 -3.07 5.19 -3.91
CA TYR A 175 -3.29 3.97 -4.69
C TYR A 175 -3.30 2.73 -3.80
N TRP A 176 -2.27 2.51 -2.98
CA TRP A 176 -2.20 1.33 -2.13
C TRP A 176 -3.26 1.33 -1.03
N THR A 177 -3.62 2.50 -0.51
CA THR A 177 -4.72 2.61 0.47
C THR A 177 -6.06 2.19 -0.14
N ALA A 178 -6.35 2.68 -1.35
CA ALA A 178 -7.57 2.37 -2.07
C ALA A 178 -7.60 0.92 -2.56
N LEU A 179 -6.49 0.40 -3.10
CA LEU A 179 -6.39 -0.98 -3.58
C LEU A 179 -6.57 -1.98 -2.43
N ALA A 180 -5.98 -1.71 -1.26
CA ALA A 180 -6.20 -2.49 -0.06
C ALA A 180 -7.67 -2.52 0.36
N TRP A 181 -8.35 -1.38 0.27
CA TRP A 181 -9.77 -1.29 0.60
C TRP A 181 -10.63 -2.06 -0.40
N GLY A 182 -10.39 -1.87 -1.70
CA GLY A 182 -11.05 -2.60 -2.78
C GLY A 182 -10.86 -4.11 -2.67
N GLY A 183 -9.64 -4.58 -2.33
CA GLY A 183 -9.36 -5.99 -2.10
C GLY A 183 -10.09 -6.58 -0.89
N ALA A 184 -10.31 -5.80 0.18
CA ALA A 184 -11.14 -6.25 1.29
C ALA A 184 -12.63 -6.36 0.88
N ILE A 185 -13.12 -5.41 0.08
CA ILE A 185 -14.51 -5.38 -0.40
C ILE A 185 -14.77 -6.53 -1.38
N SER A 186 -13.86 -6.80 -2.31
CA SER A 186 -14.03 -7.85 -3.32
C SER A 186 -14.15 -9.26 -2.73
N LEU A 187 -13.60 -9.46 -1.53
CA LEU A 187 -13.73 -10.71 -0.77
C LEU A 187 -14.88 -10.71 0.25
N SER A 188 -15.62 -9.61 0.38
CA SER A 188 -16.70 -9.43 1.36
C SER A 188 -18.00 -8.94 0.69
N LEU A 189 -18.33 -9.47 -0.50
CA LEU A 189 -19.48 -9.02 -1.29
C LEU A 189 -20.85 -9.31 -0.65
N ASP A 190 -20.88 -10.11 0.42
CA ASP A 190 -22.05 -10.39 1.26
C ASP A 190 -22.27 -9.34 2.37
N ASP A 191 -21.27 -8.49 2.66
CA ASP A 191 -21.34 -7.39 3.62
C ASP A 191 -21.72 -6.08 2.91
N MET A 192 -23.01 -5.75 2.93
CA MET A 192 -23.54 -4.56 2.24
C MET A 192 -23.01 -3.24 2.78
N ASP A 193 -22.61 -3.19 4.06
CA ASP A 193 -22.00 -1.98 4.62
C ASP A 193 -20.61 -1.76 4.01
N LEU A 194 -19.82 -2.82 3.83
CA LEU A 194 -18.52 -2.73 3.15
C LEU A 194 -18.67 -2.48 1.65
N VAL A 195 -19.66 -3.05 0.99
CA VAL A 195 -19.94 -2.76 -0.44
C VAL A 195 -20.27 -1.28 -0.64
N GLY A 196 -20.96 -0.64 0.30
CA GLY A 196 -21.23 0.79 0.28
C GLY A 196 -19.97 1.66 0.29
N ASP A 197 -18.88 1.18 0.89
CA ASP A 197 -17.60 1.88 0.93
C ASP A 197 -16.87 1.89 -0.44
N LEU A 198 -17.35 1.16 -1.45
CA LEU A 198 -16.73 1.14 -2.80
C LEU A 198 -16.64 2.54 -3.43
N ALA A 199 -17.58 3.44 -3.12
CA ALA A 199 -17.54 4.83 -3.58
C ALA A 199 -16.29 5.58 -3.09
N TYR A 200 -15.84 5.32 -1.86
CA TYR A 200 -14.61 5.90 -1.33
C TYR A 200 -13.37 5.39 -2.06
N VAL A 201 -13.37 4.10 -2.43
CA VAL A 201 -12.29 3.51 -3.23
C VAL A 201 -12.22 4.16 -4.59
N GLU A 202 -13.37 4.32 -5.26
CA GLU A 202 -13.47 5.01 -6.54
C GLU A 202 -12.93 6.43 -6.45
N ALA A 203 -13.35 7.23 -5.48
CA ALA A 203 -12.92 8.61 -5.38
C ALA A 203 -11.41 8.74 -5.12
N MET A 204 -10.84 7.87 -4.29
CA MET A 204 -9.40 7.81 -4.08
C MET A 204 -8.66 7.45 -5.39
N MET A 205 -9.14 6.46 -6.14
CA MET A 205 -8.53 6.06 -7.41
C MET A 205 -8.69 7.09 -8.51
N LEU A 206 -9.84 7.76 -8.60
CA LEU A 206 -10.06 8.88 -9.53
C LEU A 206 -9.16 10.06 -9.20
N ARG A 207 -8.97 10.37 -7.90
CA ARG A 207 -8.02 11.41 -7.50
C ARG A 207 -6.59 11.02 -7.83
N ALA A 208 -6.20 9.76 -7.63
CA ALA A 208 -4.88 9.27 -8.02
C ALA A 208 -4.68 9.41 -9.54
N LEU A 209 -5.69 9.03 -10.33
CA LEU A 209 -5.69 9.14 -11.80
C LEU A 209 -5.60 10.60 -12.29
N GLU A 210 -6.27 11.53 -11.60
CA GLU A 210 -6.19 12.96 -11.90
C GLU A 210 -4.78 13.53 -11.63
N LEU A 211 -4.16 13.09 -10.53
CA LEU A 211 -2.87 13.57 -10.07
C LEU A 211 -1.70 13.06 -10.91
N ASP A 212 -1.74 11.78 -11.29
CA ASP A 212 -0.76 11.15 -12.19
C ASP A 212 -1.41 10.01 -13.00
N PRO A 213 -1.91 10.31 -14.22
CA PRO A 213 -2.64 9.34 -15.03
C PRO A 213 -1.79 8.19 -15.58
N ASP A 214 -0.46 8.33 -15.52
CA ASP A 214 0.53 7.42 -16.12
C ASP A 214 1.32 6.65 -15.05
N TRP A 215 0.99 6.87 -13.78
CA TRP A 215 1.70 6.33 -12.62
C TRP A 215 1.90 4.81 -12.71
N GLU A 216 3.12 4.39 -12.35
CA GLU A 216 3.55 2.99 -12.27
C GLU A 216 3.14 2.16 -13.51
N MET A 217 3.48 2.67 -14.71
CA MET A 217 3.20 1.98 -15.98
C MET A 217 1.70 1.71 -16.21
N GLY A 218 0.82 2.52 -15.61
CA GLY A 218 -0.62 2.42 -15.75
C GLY A 218 -1.31 1.52 -14.72
N SER A 219 -0.72 1.30 -13.54
CA SER A 219 -1.36 0.55 -12.45
C SER A 219 -2.76 1.05 -12.09
N ILE A 220 -2.97 2.38 -12.10
CA ILE A 220 -4.28 2.99 -11.83
C ILE A 220 -5.27 2.67 -12.97
N GLN A 221 -4.81 2.70 -14.23
CA GLN A 221 -5.62 2.30 -15.38
C GLN A 221 -6.02 0.83 -15.26
N SER A 222 -5.08 -0.03 -14.84
CA SER A 222 -5.32 -1.46 -14.64
C SER A 222 -6.38 -1.73 -13.56
N PHE A 223 -6.43 -0.93 -12.49
CA PHE A 223 -7.50 -1.01 -11.48
C PHE A 223 -8.87 -0.78 -12.12
N PHE A 224 -8.99 0.24 -12.98
CA PHE A 224 -10.27 0.59 -13.60
C PHE A 224 -10.80 -0.46 -14.59
N ILE A 225 -9.97 -1.40 -15.06
CA ILE A 225 -10.44 -2.52 -15.90
C ILE A 225 -11.48 -3.36 -15.15
N THR A 226 -11.17 -3.76 -13.92
CA THR A 226 -12.06 -4.58 -13.09
C THR A 226 -13.13 -3.71 -12.45
N TYR A 227 -12.79 -2.50 -12.00
CA TYR A 227 -13.74 -1.61 -11.36
C TYR A 227 -14.96 -1.31 -12.25
N GLU A 228 -14.73 -0.95 -13.52
CA GLU A 228 -15.81 -0.62 -14.45
C GLU A 228 -16.83 -1.76 -14.63
N MET A 229 -16.38 -3.02 -14.54
CA MET A 229 -17.26 -4.20 -14.62
C MET A 229 -18.01 -4.49 -13.32
N SER A 230 -17.53 -3.96 -12.19
CA SER A 230 -18.08 -4.22 -10.84
C SER A 230 -18.94 -3.08 -10.28
N ARG A 231 -18.81 -1.87 -10.81
CA ARG A 231 -19.50 -0.69 -10.27
C ARG A 231 -21.02 -0.81 -10.49
N MET A 232 -21.79 -0.47 -9.46
CA MET A 232 -23.26 -0.53 -9.52
C MET A 232 -23.86 0.62 -10.33
N ASN A 233 -23.23 1.79 -10.30
CA ASN A 233 -23.70 3.00 -10.95
C ASN A 233 -22.55 3.62 -11.73
N GLY A 234 -22.80 3.98 -12.99
CA GLY A 234 -21.82 4.71 -13.78
C GLY A 234 -22.34 5.04 -15.17
N GLU A 235 -21.69 6.00 -15.83
CA GLU A 235 -22.07 6.46 -17.16
C GLU A 235 -21.38 5.63 -18.26
N GLY A 236 -22.09 5.44 -19.37
CA GLY A 236 -21.60 4.71 -20.53
C GLY A 236 -21.64 3.18 -20.38
N ASP A 237 -21.12 2.50 -21.38
CA ASP A 237 -21.04 1.05 -21.42
C ASP A 237 -19.85 0.53 -20.59
N PRO A 238 -20.06 -0.34 -19.59
CA PRO A 238 -19.00 -0.87 -18.73
C PRO A 238 -17.86 -1.54 -19.50
N VAL A 239 -18.20 -2.30 -20.55
CA VAL A 239 -17.23 -3.06 -21.35
C VAL A 239 -16.39 -2.12 -22.20
N GLU A 240 -17.01 -1.11 -22.81
CA GLU A 240 -16.30 -0.07 -23.55
C GLU A 240 -15.34 0.71 -22.63
N ASN A 241 -15.79 1.07 -21.42
CA ASN A 241 -14.96 1.76 -20.44
C ASN A 241 -13.78 0.89 -19.98
N ALA A 242 -14.03 -0.35 -19.55
CA ALA A 242 -12.99 -1.29 -19.16
C ALA A 242 -11.97 -1.52 -20.30
N THR A 243 -12.45 -1.63 -21.54
CA THR A 243 -11.60 -1.78 -22.73
C THR A 243 -10.74 -0.55 -23.00
N ARG A 244 -11.26 0.67 -22.76
CA ARG A 244 -10.47 1.91 -22.87
C ARG A 244 -9.33 1.93 -21.84
N PHE A 245 -9.62 1.59 -20.58
CA PHE A 245 -8.63 1.49 -19.51
C PHE A 245 -7.58 0.42 -19.81
N TYR A 246 -8.01 -0.76 -20.29
CA TYR A 246 -7.13 -1.84 -20.72
C TYR A 246 -6.14 -1.41 -21.81
N ARG A 247 -6.62 -0.75 -22.87
CA ARG A 247 -5.74 -0.24 -23.93
C ARG A 247 -4.73 0.78 -23.40
N ARG A 248 -5.17 1.71 -22.55
CA ARG A 248 -4.27 2.72 -21.96
C ARG A 248 -3.21 2.06 -21.07
N ALA A 249 -3.59 1.07 -20.27
CA ALA A 249 -2.66 0.31 -19.43
C ALA A 249 -1.63 -0.45 -20.29
N LEU A 250 -2.06 -1.08 -21.39
CA LEU A 250 -1.15 -1.75 -22.32
C LEU A 250 -0.17 -0.79 -22.99
N ASP A 251 -0.62 0.39 -23.39
CA ASP A 251 0.24 1.40 -24.01
C ASP A 251 1.32 1.88 -23.02
N LEU A 252 0.94 2.14 -21.77
CA LEU A 252 1.86 2.60 -20.70
C LEU A 252 2.86 1.52 -20.29
N SER A 253 2.39 0.28 -20.13
CA SER A 253 3.22 -0.88 -19.79
C SER A 253 4.00 -1.45 -20.97
N LYS A 254 3.72 -0.99 -22.19
CA LYS A 254 4.21 -1.59 -23.45
C LYS A 254 3.91 -3.09 -23.55
N GLY A 255 2.79 -3.52 -22.96
CA GLY A 255 2.38 -4.93 -22.89
C GLY A 255 3.30 -5.83 -22.06
N LYS A 256 4.08 -5.27 -21.12
CA LYS A 256 5.04 -6.03 -20.31
C LYS A 256 4.52 -6.48 -18.94
N LEU A 257 3.27 -6.16 -18.61
CA LEU A 257 2.62 -6.55 -17.36
C LEU A 257 1.55 -7.60 -17.62
N ALA A 258 1.75 -8.81 -17.07
CA ALA A 258 0.80 -9.92 -17.17
C ALA A 258 -0.54 -9.59 -16.49
N SER A 259 -0.50 -8.81 -15.40
CA SER A 259 -1.68 -8.39 -14.63
C SER A 259 -2.77 -7.74 -15.48
N ILE A 260 -2.39 -6.88 -16.42
CA ILE A 260 -3.32 -6.14 -17.29
C ILE A 260 -4.15 -7.10 -18.17
N TYR A 261 -3.49 -8.12 -18.73
CA TYR A 261 -4.13 -9.15 -19.52
C TYR A 261 -5.05 -10.03 -18.65
N VAL A 262 -4.56 -10.45 -17.48
CA VAL A 262 -5.34 -11.28 -16.56
C VAL A 262 -6.60 -10.54 -16.09
N SER A 263 -6.49 -9.28 -15.66
CA SER A 263 -7.64 -8.47 -15.25
C SER A 263 -8.68 -8.33 -16.36
N TYR A 264 -8.27 -8.11 -17.62
CA TYR A 264 -9.19 -7.99 -18.74
C TYR A 264 -9.88 -9.32 -19.07
N ALA A 265 -9.15 -10.44 -19.02
CA ALA A 265 -9.72 -11.77 -19.22
C ALA A 265 -10.76 -12.12 -18.15
N GLU A 266 -10.42 -11.97 -16.87
CA GLU A 266 -11.32 -12.28 -15.75
C GLU A 266 -12.55 -11.37 -15.70
N SER A 267 -12.39 -10.08 -16.03
CA SER A 267 -13.47 -9.11 -15.87
C SER A 267 -14.35 -9.01 -17.11
N VAL A 268 -13.76 -8.86 -18.30
CA VAL A 268 -14.51 -8.56 -19.53
C VAL A 268 -14.83 -9.82 -20.31
N ALA A 269 -13.83 -10.70 -20.54
CA ALA A 269 -14.05 -11.87 -21.38
C ALA A 269 -15.02 -12.88 -20.74
N VAL A 270 -14.96 -13.06 -19.41
CA VAL A 270 -15.91 -13.90 -18.67
C VAL A 270 -17.32 -13.30 -18.71
N ASP A 271 -17.48 -12.00 -18.42
CA ASP A 271 -18.79 -11.32 -18.47
C ASP A 271 -19.44 -11.44 -19.85
N GLN A 272 -18.68 -11.20 -20.90
CA GLN A 272 -19.13 -11.29 -22.29
C GLN A 272 -19.30 -12.73 -22.79
N GLN A 273 -18.94 -13.74 -21.98
CA GLN A 273 -18.90 -15.15 -22.38
C GLN A 273 -18.04 -15.38 -23.64
N ASP A 274 -17.00 -14.55 -23.83
CA ASP A 274 -16.07 -14.63 -24.97
C ASP A 274 -14.85 -15.49 -24.62
N LYS A 275 -15.02 -16.81 -24.81
CA LYS A 275 -13.97 -17.80 -24.57
C LYS A 275 -12.74 -17.61 -25.45
N GLU A 276 -12.91 -17.13 -26.68
CA GLU A 276 -11.78 -16.90 -27.60
C GLU A 276 -10.92 -15.74 -27.10
N LEU A 277 -11.55 -14.64 -26.70
CA LEU A 277 -10.88 -13.50 -26.10
C LEU A 277 -10.17 -13.88 -24.80
N PHE A 278 -10.82 -14.68 -23.95
CA PHE A 278 -10.23 -15.16 -22.69
C PHE A 278 -8.93 -15.93 -22.94
N LEU A 279 -8.99 -16.93 -23.83
CA LEU A 279 -7.83 -17.74 -24.19
C LEU A 279 -6.72 -16.89 -24.82
N ALA A 280 -7.06 -16.04 -25.78
CA ALA A 280 -6.08 -15.19 -26.46
C ALA A 280 -5.39 -14.21 -25.48
N THR A 281 -6.12 -13.69 -24.51
CA THR A 281 -5.62 -12.71 -23.54
C THR A 281 -4.75 -13.37 -22.48
N LEU A 282 -5.16 -14.52 -21.92
CA LEU A 282 -4.35 -15.25 -20.93
C LEU A 282 -3.06 -15.83 -21.53
N ASN A 283 -3.10 -16.30 -22.78
CA ASN A 283 -1.87 -16.76 -23.45
C ASN A 283 -0.88 -15.61 -23.63
N LYS A 284 -1.33 -14.39 -23.94
CA LYS A 284 -0.44 -13.21 -23.96
C LYS A 284 0.22 -12.94 -22.61
N ALA A 285 -0.49 -13.11 -21.50
CA ALA A 285 0.11 -12.98 -20.16
C ALA A 285 1.23 -14.01 -19.93
N ILE A 286 0.99 -15.27 -20.35
CA ILE A 286 1.92 -16.40 -20.19
C ILE A 286 3.16 -16.25 -21.09
N GLU A 287 3.02 -15.64 -22.26
CA GLU A 287 4.11 -15.44 -23.22
C GLU A 287 5.07 -14.30 -22.87
N ILE A 288 4.77 -13.47 -21.85
CA ILE A 288 5.68 -12.41 -21.40
C ILE A 288 6.99 -13.02 -20.90
N ASP A 289 8.10 -12.61 -21.50
CA ASP A 289 9.44 -12.93 -21.02
C ASP A 289 9.75 -12.11 -19.75
N VAL A 290 9.82 -12.81 -18.62
CA VAL A 290 10.04 -12.20 -17.31
C VAL A 290 11.48 -11.73 -17.09
N ASP A 291 12.42 -12.12 -17.95
CA ASP A 291 13.83 -11.73 -17.87
C ASP A 291 14.15 -10.43 -18.63
N GLU A 292 13.27 -9.99 -19.53
CA GLU A 292 13.44 -8.73 -20.25
C GLU A 292 13.32 -7.49 -19.34
N ASN A 293 12.56 -7.59 -18.25
CA ASN A 293 12.45 -6.54 -17.24
C ASN A 293 12.43 -7.14 -15.83
N PRO A 294 13.61 -7.34 -15.21
CA PRO A 294 13.72 -7.92 -13.88
C PRO A 294 12.87 -7.20 -12.83
N SER A 295 12.70 -5.88 -12.90
CA SER A 295 11.88 -5.14 -11.92
C SER A 295 10.40 -5.55 -11.86
N LEU A 296 9.91 -6.23 -12.90
CA LEU A 296 8.53 -6.73 -13.01
C LEU A 296 8.43 -8.25 -12.88
N ARG A 297 9.56 -8.95 -12.70
CA ARG A 297 9.65 -10.41 -12.78
C ARG A 297 8.68 -11.09 -11.81
N LEU A 298 8.77 -10.76 -10.52
CA LEU A 298 7.92 -11.37 -9.51
C LEU A 298 6.42 -11.14 -9.78
N ASN A 299 6.05 -9.91 -10.16
CA ASN A 299 4.67 -9.58 -10.52
C ASN A 299 4.19 -10.46 -11.67
N ASN A 300 4.98 -10.53 -12.75
CA ASN A 300 4.64 -11.34 -13.91
C ASN A 300 4.57 -12.83 -13.57
N LEU A 301 5.45 -13.37 -12.74
CA LEU A 301 5.40 -14.76 -12.31
C LEU A 301 4.10 -15.09 -11.55
N LEU A 302 3.67 -14.22 -10.63
CA LEU A 302 2.41 -14.40 -9.89
C LEU A 302 1.19 -14.36 -10.84
N TYR A 303 1.15 -13.41 -11.77
CA TYR A 303 0.04 -13.31 -12.72
C TYR A 303 0.08 -14.38 -13.82
N GLN A 304 1.25 -14.90 -14.18
CA GLN A 304 1.37 -16.08 -15.04
C GLN A 304 0.87 -17.35 -14.35
N ARG A 305 1.12 -17.51 -13.03
CA ARG A 305 0.53 -18.58 -12.21
C ARG A 305 -1.00 -18.45 -12.23
N ARG A 306 -1.55 -17.26 -11.96
CA ARG A 306 -3.00 -17.00 -12.02
C ARG A 306 -3.58 -17.30 -13.41
N ALA A 307 -2.94 -16.86 -14.48
CA ALA A 307 -3.37 -17.13 -15.85
C ALA A 307 -3.42 -18.64 -16.15
N LYS A 308 -2.40 -19.40 -15.74
CA LYS A 308 -2.37 -20.86 -15.93
C LYS A 308 -3.49 -21.55 -15.16
N TRP A 309 -3.77 -21.13 -13.92
CA TRP A 309 -4.89 -21.66 -13.15
C TRP A 309 -6.25 -21.32 -13.77
N LEU A 310 -6.44 -20.09 -14.25
CA LEU A 310 -7.68 -19.69 -14.94
C LEU A 310 -7.95 -20.53 -16.20
N LEU A 311 -6.91 -20.91 -16.94
CA LEU A 311 -7.03 -21.79 -18.10
C LEU A 311 -7.52 -23.21 -17.73
N THR A 312 -7.36 -23.66 -16.49
CA THR A 312 -7.92 -24.96 -16.05
C THR A 312 -9.39 -24.85 -15.63
N ARG A 313 -9.97 -23.64 -15.59
CA ARG A 313 -11.33 -23.35 -15.11
C ARG A 313 -12.34 -23.08 -16.23
N LEU A 314 -12.02 -23.38 -17.49
CA LEU A 314 -12.87 -23.02 -18.63
C LEU A 314 -14.32 -23.53 -18.51
N ASP A 315 -14.50 -24.76 -18.03
CA ASP A 315 -15.84 -25.37 -17.90
C ASP A 315 -16.68 -24.75 -16.76
N TRP A 316 -16.02 -24.04 -15.82
CA TRP A 316 -16.69 -23.30 -14.76
C TRP A 316 -17.04 -21.86 -15.18
N LEU A 317 -16.25 -21.27 -16.08
CA LEU A 317 -16.35 -19.86 -16.45
C LEU A 317 -17.22 -19.60 -17.69
N PHE A 318 -17.42 -20.60 -18.55
CA PHE A 318 -18.12 -20.45 -19.83
C PHE A 318 -19.20 -21.52 -20.02
N LEU A 319 -20.36 -21.08 -20.50
CA LEU A 319 -21.55 -21.91 -20.79
C LEU A 319 -21.60 -22.38 -22.26
#